data_AF-A0A1G8VRJ2-F1
#
_entry.id   AF-A0A1G8VRJ2-F1
#
_cell.length_a   1.000
_cell.length_b   1.000
_cell.length_c   1.000
_cell.angle_alpha   90.00
_cell.angle_beta   90.00
_cell.angle_gamma   90.00
#
_symmetry.space_group_name_H-M   'P 1'
#
loop_
_entity.id
_entity.type
_entity.pdbx_description
1 polymer ?
#
loop_
_entity_poly.entity_id
_entity_poly.type
_entity_poly.pdbx_seq_one_letter_code
_entity_poly.pdbx_strand_id
1 'polypeptide(L)'
;MAVLTIRDVPDDVKEALGRDARESGQSLQAFLLGVLRRQAAFSRNRKLLSEIERDLAQGGGADDDAPDAATLLEQARLDDLDGGVGRPGAGGVA
;
A
#
# COMPACT_ATOMS: atom_id res chain seq x y z
N MET A 1 0.09 20.07 12.06
CA MET A 1 0.58 20.52 10.74
C MET A 1 2.05 20.82 10.87
N ALA A 2 2.92 20.12 10.13
CA ALA A 2 4.37 20.27 10.25
C ALA A 2 4.93 21.00 9.02
N VAL A 3 5.90 21.88 9.23
CA VAL A 3 6.61 22.59 8.17
C VAL A 3 8.07 22.13 8.18
N LEU A 4 8.58 21.78 7.01
CA LEU A 4 9.97 21.37 6.82
C LEU A 4 10.67 22.38 5.91
N THR A 5 11.78 22.93 6.40
CA THR A 5 12.62 23.86 5.64
C THR A 5 13.91 23.17 5.27
N ILE A 6 14.19 23.10 3.97
CA ILE A 6 15.46 22.57 3.44
C ILE A 6 16.39 23.76 3.22
N ARG A 7 17.57 23.73 3.84
CA ARG A 7 18.60 24.76 3.69
C ARG A 7 19.68 24.29 2.72
N ASP A 8 20.45 25.25 2.22
CA ASP A 8 21.65 25.00 1.42
C ASP A 8 21.36 24.17 0.16
N VAL A 9 20.20 24.39 -0.46
CA VAL A 9 19.83 23.78 -1.74
C VAL A 9 20.57 24.51 -2.85
N PRO A 10 21.44 23.82 -3.62
CA PRO A 10 22.09 24.41 -4.78
C PRO A 10 21.08 24.95 -5.80
N ASP A 11 21.40 26.07 -6.45
CA ASP A 11 20.47 26.73 -7.37
C ASP A 11 20.10 25.84 -8.57
N ASP A 12 21.05 25.08 -9.09
CA ASP A 12 20.83 24.11 -10.17
C ASP A 12 19.82 23.02 -9.77
N VAL A 13 19.92 22.51 -8.55
CA VAL A 13 18.97 21.52 -8.00
C VAL A 13 17.58 22.12 -7.86
N LYS A 14 17.48 23.35 -7.34
CA LYS A 14 16.21 24.07 -7.20
C LYS A 14 15.55 24.32 -8.55
N GLU A 15 16.34 24.71 -9.55
CA GLU A 15 15.85 24.96 -10.91
C GLU A 15 15.37 23.67 -11.58
N ALA A 16 16.12 22.58 -11.46
CA ALA A 16 15.73 21.28 -11.99
C ALA A 16 14.39 20.81 -11.39
N LEU A 17 14.27 20.82 -10.06
CA LEU A 17 13.03 20.45 -9.37
C LEU A 17 11.87 21.39 -9.73
N GLY A 18 12.17 22.69 -9.91
CA GLY A 18 11.20 23.68 -10.34
C GLY A 18 10.70 23.46 -11.78
N ARG A 19 11.54 22.95 -12.68
CA ARG A 19 11.13 22.55 -14.03
C ARG A 19 10.23 21.32 -13.98
N ASP A 20 10.65 20.27 -13.27
CA ASP A 20 9.88 19.02 -13.14
C ASP A 20 8.49 19.26 -12.53
N ALA A 21 8.41 20.16 -11.53
CA ALA A 21 7.14 20.55 -10.93
C ALA A 21 6.20 21.25 -11.94
N ARG A 22 6.75 22.14 -12.79
CA ARG A 22 5.98 22.84 -13.84
C ARG A 22 5.51 21.89 -14.93
N GLU A 23 6.36 20.96 -15.35
CA GLU A 23 5.99 19.90 -16.31
C GLU A 23 4.86 19.03 -15.76
N SER A 24 4.83 18.82 -14.45
CA SER A 24 3.76 18.11 -13.75
C SER A 24 2.52 18.96 -13.47
N GLY A 25 2.50 20.24 -13.86
CA GLY A 25 1.39 21.18 -13.58
C GLY A 25 1.22 21.52 -12.10
N GLN A 26 2.27 21.38 -11.29
CA GLN A 26 2.24 21.51 -9.83
C GLN A 26 3.11 22.67 -9.35
N SER A 27 2.78 23.19 -8.16
CA SER A 27 3.73 24.05 -7.44
C SER A 27 4.91 23.21 -6.94
N LEU A 28 6.10 23.82 -6.82
CA LEU A 28 7.30 23.15 -6.33
C LEU A 28 7.06 22.50 -4.95
N GLN A 29 6.34 23.17 -4.05
CA GLN A 29 6.01 22.62 -2.74
C GLN A 29 5.13 21.37 -2.82
N ALA A 30 4.10 21.37 -3.67
CA ALA A 30 3.22 20.22 -3.85
C ALA A 30 3.97 19.04 -4.48
N PHE A 31 4.82 19.31 -5.47
CA PHE A 31 5.67 18.32 -6.10
C PHE A 31 6.62 17.67 -5.08
N LEU A 32 7.35 18.47 -4.29
CA LEU A 32 8.27 17.97 -3.26
C LEU A 32 7.54 17.20 -2.16
N LEU A 33 6.35 17.63 -1.76
CA LEU A 33 5.53 16.86 -0.83
C LEU A 33 5.20 15.46 -1.39
N GLY A 34 4.90 15.38 -2.69
CA GLY A 34 4.69 14.10 -3.38
C GLY A 34 5.93 13.21 -3.38
N VAL A 35 7.11 13.79 -3.64
CA VAL A 35 8.39 13.08 -3.58
C VAL A 35 8.66 12.56 -2.16
N LEU A 36 8.49 13.40 -1.14
CA LEU A 36 8.69 13.01 0.26
C LEU A 36 7.74 11.89 0.70
N ARG A 37 6.46 11.95 0.29
CA ARG A 37 5.48 10.89 0.56
C ARG A 37 5.87 9.57 -0.07
N ARG A 38 6.30 9.58 -1.34
CA ARG A 38 6.79 8.38 -2.02
C ARG A 38 8.00 7.81 -1.29
N GLN A 39 8.99 8.63 -0.96
CA GLN A 39 10.19 8.18 -0.26
C GLN A 39 9.86 7.58 1.12
N ALA A 40 8.97 8.21 1.89
CA ALA A 40 8.53 7.70 3.18
C ALA A 40 7.78 6.37 3.04
N ALA A 41 6.92 6.22 2.03
CA ALA A 41 6.23 4.98 1.74
C ALA A 41 7.21 3.86 1.37
N PHE A 42 8.18 4.12 0.49
CA PHE A 42 9.23 3.16 0.16
C PHE A 42 10.05 2.74 1.38
N SER A 43 10.47 3.69 2.22
CA SER A 43 11.22 3.38 3.43
C SER A 43 10.39 2.56 4.42
N ARG A 44 9.09 2.85 4.55
CA ARG A 44 8.18 2.08 5.40
C ARG A 44 7.98 0.66 4.86
N ASN A 45 7.78 0.52 3.55
CA ASN A 45 7.62 -0.78 2.91
C ASN A 45 8.89 -1.63 3.08
N ARG A 46 10.08 -1.05 2.90
CA ARG A 46 11.35 -1.76 3.14
C ARG A 46 11.49 -2.23 4.59
N LYS A 47 11.08 -1.40 5.56
CA LYS A 47 11.08 -1.78 6.97
C LYS A 47 10.09 -2.92 7.25
N LEU A 48 8.87 -2.83 6.72
CA LEU A 48 7.88 -3.90 6.85
C LEU A 48 8.37 -5.21 6.24
N LEU A 49 8.98 -5.15 5.05
CA LEU A 49 9.57 -6.34 4.42
C LEU A 49 10.67 -6.94 5.29
N SER A 50 11.56 -6.12 5.87
CA SER A 50 12.59 -6.63 6.79
C SER A 50 12.05 -7.24 8.08
N GLU A 51 10.91 -6.74 8.57
CA GLU A 51 10.22 -7.29 9.76
C GLU A 51 9.57 -8.63 9.41
N ILE A 52 8.87 -8.70 8.28
CA ILE A 52 8.29 -9.94 7.75
C ILE A 52 9.38 -11.00 7.51
N GLU A 53 10.48 -10.65 6.85
CA GLU A 53 11.60 -11.57 6.63
C GLU A 53 12.19 -12.11 7.94
N ARG A 54 12.30 -11.25 8.97
CA ARG A 54 12.77 -11.67 10.29
C ARG A 54 11.78 -12.61 10.97
N ASP A 55 10.49 -12.30 10.91
CA ASP A 55 9.44 -13.13 11.49
C ASP A 55 9.41 -14.49 10.81
N LEU A 56 9.44 -14.55 9.46
CA LEU A 56 9.54 -15.81 8.72
C LEU A 56 10.80 -16.60 9.07
N ALA A 57 11.96 -15.94 9.18
CA ALA A 57 13.21 -16.61 9.55
C ALA A 57 13.20 -17.19 10.97
N GLN A 58 12.32 -16.71 11.84
CA GLN A 58 12.13 -17.22 13.20
C GLN A 58 11.01 -18.25 13.31
N GLY A 59 10.51 -18.76 12.17
CA GLY A 59 9.39 -19.71 12.14
C GLY A 59 8.02 -19.06 12.18
N GLY A 60 7.92 -17.76 11.89
CA GLY A 60 6.64 -17.10 11.64
C GLY A 60 6.05 -17.51 10.30
N GLY A 61 4.73 -17.68 10.24
CA GLY A 61 4.03 -18.12 9.05
C GLY A 61 2.95 -19.14 9.39
N ALA A 62 2.42 -19.78 8.35
CA ALA A 62 1.65 -20.99 8.50
C ALA A 62 2.62 -22.16 8.69
N ASP A 63 2.52 -22.86 9.82
CA ASP A 63 3.28 -24.08 10.11
C ASP A 63 2.86 -25.21 9.15
N ASP A 64 3.63 -26.31 9.13
CA ASP A 64 3.39 -27.46 8.24
C ASP A 64 2.02 -28.15 8.44
N ASP A 65 1.35 -27.86 9.56
CA ASP A 65 0.01 -28.35 9.89
C ASP A 65 -1.13 -27.44 9.38
N ALA A 66 -0.79 -26.27 8.82
CA ALA A 66 -1.76 -25.37 8.24
C ALA A 66 -2.36 -25.95 6.95
N PRO A 67 -3.70 -25.93 6.79
CA PRO A 67 -4.34 -26.38 5.57
C PRO A 67 -3.98 -25.49 4.38
N ASP A 68 -3.86 -26.10 3.20
CA ASP A 68 -3.57 -25.38 1.96
C ASP A 68 -4.64 -24.32 1.70
N ALA A 69 -4.19 -23.07 1.51
CA ALA A 69 -5.06 -21.94 1.22
C ALA A 69 -5.93 -22.16 -0.02
N ALA A 70 -5.42 -22.87 -1.04
CA ALA A 70 -6.20 -23.19 -2.24
C ALA A 70 -7.37 -24.12 -1.91
N THR A 71 -7.17 -25.09 -1.01
CA THR A 71 -8.22 -26.01 -0.57
C THR A 71 -9.30 -25.27 0.23
N LEU A 72 -8.90 -24.38 1.15
CA LEU A 72 -9.86 -23.57 1.93
C LEU A 72 -10.71 -22.66 1.04
N LEU A 73 -10.11 -22.03 0.03
CA LEU A 73 -10.82 -21.16 -0.91
C LEU A 73 -11.83 -21.93 -1.76
N GLU A 74 -11.49 -23.15 -2.18
CA GLU A 74 -12.40 -24.00 -2.92
C GLU A 74 -13.56 -24.49 -2.06
N GLN A 75 -13.29 -24.92 -0.82
CA GLN A 75 -14.33 -25.30 0.13
C GLN A 75 -15.30 -24.15 0.41
N ALA A 76 -14.79 -22.94 0.66
CA ALA A 76 -15.64 -21.77 0.89
C ALA A 76 -16.51 -21.44 -0.34
N ARG A 77 -15.99 -21.63 -1.56
CA ARG A 77 -16.77 -21.42 -2.78
C ARG A 77 -17.87 -22.48 -2.95
N LEU A 78 -17.62 -23.73 -2.55
CA LEU A 78 -18.61 -24.81 -2.57
C LEU A 78 -19.69 -24.59 -1.50
N ASP A 79 -19.30 -24.17 -0.29
CA ASP A 79 -20.23 -23.86 0.80
C ASP A 79 -21.18 -22.70 0.43
N ASP A 80 -20.70 -21.69 -0.31
CA ASP A 80 -21.53 -20.59 -0.83
C ASP A 80 -22.55 -21.07 -1.89
N LEU A 81 -22.22 -22.14 -2.63
CA LEU A 81 -23.12 -22.75 -3.62
C LEU A 81 -24.15 -23.69 -2.97
N ASP A 82 -23.76 -24.41 -1.92
CA ASP A 82 -24.64 -25.26 -1.12
C ASP A 82 -25.54 -24.47 -0.15
N GLY A 83 -25.10 -23.27 0.27
CA GLY A 83 -25.85 -22.30 1.07
C GLY A 83 -26.94 -21.53 0.31
N GLY A 84 -27.20 -21.88 -0.95
CA GLY A 84 -28.21 -21.30 -1.85
C GLY A 84 -29.68 -21.56 -1.46
N VAL A 85 -30.01 -21.58 -0.16
CA VAL A 85 -31.39 -21.48 0.32
C VAL A 85 -31.50 -20.28 1.27
N GLY A 86 -31.78 -19.11 0.67
CA GLY A 86 -32.44 -18.01 1.37
C GLY A 86 -31.57 -16.83 1.80
N ARG A 87 -31.15 -16.00 0.85
CA ARG A 87 -31.05 -14.55 1.12
C ARG A 87 -32.13 -13.84 0.28
N PRO A 88 -33.20 -13.30 0.90
CA PRO A 88 -34.17 -12.50 0.16
C PRO A 88 -33.47 -11.26 -0.37
N GLY A 89 -33.62 -11.03 -1.68
CA GLY A 89 -32.99 -9.92 -2.39
C GLY A 89 -33.42 -8.57 -1.80
N ALA A 90 -32.44 -7.81 -1.32
CA ALA A 90 -32.61 -6.39 -1.09
C ALA A 90 -32.40 -5.66 -2.43
N GLY A 91 -33.46 -5.59 -3.23
CA GLY A 91 -33.49 -4.79 -4.45
C GLY A 91 -34.91 -4.54 -4.92
N GLY A 92 -35.49 -3.38 -4.60
CA GLY A 92 -36.69 -2.89 -5.26
C GLY A 92 -37.55 -1.87 -4.48
N VAL A 93 -37.18 -0.60 -4.61
CA VAL A 93 -38.02 0.62 -4.76
C VAL A 93 -39.43 0.70 -4.12
N ALA A 94 -39.60 1.68 -3.23
CA ALA A 94 -40.60 2.75 -3.30
C ALA A 94 -40.19 3.90 -2.38
#